data_AF-A0A968MZ67-F1
#
_entry.id   AF-A0A968MZ67-F1
#
_cell.length_a   1.000
_cell.length_b   1.000
_cell.length_c   1.000
_cell.angle_alpha   90.00
_cell.angle_beta   90.00
_cell.angle_gamma   90.00
#
_symmetry.space_group_name_H-M   'P 1'
#
loop_
_entity.id
_entity.type
_entity.pdbx_description
1 polymer ?
#
loop_
_entity_poly.entity_id
_entity_poly.type
_entity_poly.pdbx_seq_one_letter_code
_entity_poly.pdbx_strand_id
1 'polypeptide(L)'
;MEGSALIENAGNKILLKLGEVISKQVEMYQEKNRLMEVEDQYNREFLRTIKVKIPEGYTIKNPEDIAKNIQFKRSDGVIYQFVSSYRIENNTLLVDINEFYKEITCPVNQFDQYRKVVNAAADFNKVTLVLEKN
;
A
#
# COMPACT_ATOMS: atom_id res chain seq x y z
N MET A 1 -6.16 2.19 17.12
CA MET A 1 -7.18 2.54 16.12
C MET A 1 -8.35 1.60 16.36
N GLU A 2 -9.54 2.14 16.65
CA GLU A 2 -10.73 1.30 16.80
C GLU A 2 -11.22 0.84 15.42
N GLY A 3 -11.69 -0.41 15.31
CA GLY A 3 -12.14 -0.97 14.02
C GLY A 3 -13.33 -0.23 13.40
N SER A 4 -14.10 0.50 14.21
CA SER A 4 -15.20 1.36 13.77
C SER A 4 -14.73 2.53 12.90
N ALA A 5 -13.52 3.05 13.11
CA ALA A 5 -12.98 4.19 12.35
C ALA A 5 -12.63 3.85 10.90
N LEU A 6 -12.49 2.55 10.59
CA LEU A 6 -12.18 2.04 9.25
C LEU A 6 -13.42 1.91 8.36
N ILE A 7 -14.62 2.05 8.92
CA ILE A 7 -15.88 1.78 8.24
C ILE A 7 -16.73 3.04 8.24
N GLU A 8 -17.16 3.47 7.06
CA GLU A 8 -18.15 4.54 6.90
C GLU A 8 -19.34 4.01 6.10
N ASN A 9 -20.56 4.27 6.59
CA ASN A 9 -21.78 3.90 5.88
C ASN A 9 -22.26 5.09 5.04
N ALA A 10 -22.47 4.86 3.74
CA ALA A 10 -22.93 5.85 2.78
C ALA A 10 -24.17 5.30 2.05
N GLY A 11 -25.34 5.41 2.68
CA GLY A 11 -26.60 4.90 2.15
C GLY A 11 -26.58 3.37 2.03
N ASN A 12 -26.63 2.84 0.80
CA ASN A 12 -26.56 1.41 0.50
C ASN A 12 -25.11 0.88 0.33
N LYS A 13 -24.11 1.75 0.54
CA LYS A 13 -22.69 1.42 0.39
C LYS A 13 -21.97 1.44 1.74
N ILE A 14 -20.96 0.59 1.85
CA ILE A 14 -20.02 0.57 2.97
C ILE A 14 -18.65 0.95 2.39
N LEU A 15 -18.04 2.00 2.94
CA LEU A 15 -16.68 2.40 2.63
C LEU A 15 -15.74 1.79 3.68
N LEU A 16 -14.81 0.97 3.22
CA LEU A 16 -13.78 0.36 4.06
C LEU A 16 -12.44 1.02 3.74
N LYS A 17 -11.87 1.75 4.71
CA LYS A 17 -10.53 2.37 4.61
C LYS A 17 -9.43 1.31 4.75
N LEU A 18 -9.32 0.42 3.77
CA LEU A 18 -8.37 -0.70 3.77
C LEU A 18 -6.93 -0.22 3.96
N GLY A 19 -6.56 0.90 3.33
CA GLY A 19 -5.22 1.46 3.40
C GLY A 19 -4.77 1.83 4.81
N GLU A 20 -5.68 2.25 5.69
CA GLU A 20 -5.35 2.66 7.06
C GLU A 20 -4.85 1.48 7.93
N VAL A 21 -5.14 0.24 7.52
CA VAL A 21 -4.71 -0.98 8.23
C VAL A 21 -3.18 -1.12 8.25
N ILE A 22 -2.46 -0.59 7.25
CA ILE A 22 -0.99 -0.66 7.21
C ILE A 22 -0.30 0.49 7.95
N SER A 23 -1.04 1.26 8.77
CA SER A 23 -0.57 2.47 9.48
C SER A 23 -0.16 3.61 8.55
N LYS A 24 -0.03 4.81 9.12
CA LYS A 24 0.41 6.01 8.38
C LYS A 24 1.77 5.77 7.74
N GLN A 25 1.88 6.11 6.46
CA GLN A 25 3.11 6.00 5.70
C GLN A 25 3.75 7.37 5.52
N VAL A 26 5.06 7.39 5.27
CA VAL A 26 5.78 8.62 4.96
C VAL A 26 5.39 9.10 3.57
N GLU A 27 5.02 10.38 3.46
CA GLU A 27 4.72 11.03 2.18
C GLU A 27 5.91 11.89 1.74
N MET A 28 6.45 11.61 0.55
CA MET A 28 7.60 12.30 -0.02
C MET A 28 7.19 13.20 -1.21
N TYR A 29 6.07 13.90 -1.09
CA TYR A 29 5.61 14.90 -2.06
C TYR A 29 6.32 16.23 -1.80
N GLN A 30 7.52 16.39 -2.37
CA GLN A 30 8.33 17.62 -2.27
C GLN A 30 8.71 18.12 -3.67
N GLU A 31 8.68 19.44 -3.87
CA GLU A 31 9.04 20.10 -5.13
C GLU A 31 10.55 20.37 -5.25
N LYS A 32 11.27 20.48 -4.14
CA LYS A 32 12.70 20.81 -4.13
C LYS A 32 13.56 19.56 -4.30
N ASN A 33 14.59 19.68 -5.14
CA ASN A 33 15.58 18.63 -5.33
C ASN A 33 16.38 18.38 -4.05
N ARG A 34 16.66 17.10 -3.78
CA ARG A 34 17.47 16.68 -2.64
C ARG A 34 18.95 16.93 -2.92
N LEU A 35 19.69 17.48 -1.95
CA LEU A 35 21.13 17.73 -2.06
C LEU A 35 21.98 16.65 -1.39
N MET A 36 21.42 15.96 -0.38
CA MET A 36 22.07 14.90 0.38
C MET A 36 21.41 13.55 0.08
N GLU A 37 22.12 12.46 0.28
CA GLU A 37 21.54 11.12 0.17
C GLU A 37 20.47 10.85 1.23
N VAL A 38 19.71 9.78 1.05
CA VAL A 38 18.87 9.20 2.10
C VAL A 38 19.70 8.18 2.85
N GLU A 39 19.62 8.20 4.18
CA GLU A 39 20.24 7.20 5.05
C GLU A 39 19.17 6.71 6.04
N ASP A 40 18.92 5.41 6.02
CA ASP A 40 18.13 4.68 7.02
C ASP A 40 19.07 3.96 7.99
N GLN A 41 18.62 3.71 9.22
CA GLN A 41 19.43 2.99 10.21
C GLN A 41 19.58 1.50 9.88
N TYR A 42 18.56 0.90 9.25
CA TYR A 42 18.50 -0.54 8.96
C TYR A 42 17.72 -0.80 7.67
N ASN A 43 17.99 -1.93 7.04
CA ASN A 43 17.13 -2.47 5.99
C ASN A 43 15.72 -2.76 6.56
N ARG A 44 14.70 -2.61 5.72
CA ARG A 44 13.29 -2.79 6.13
C ARG A 44 12.60 -3.76 5.19
N GLU A 45 11.82 -4.67 5.75
CA GLU A 45 10.93 -5.57 5.01
C GLU A 45 9.60 -5.69 5.76
N PHE A 46 8.51 -5.66 4.98
CA PHE A 46 7.17 -5.84 5.48
C PHE A 46 6.39 -6.77 4.56
N LEU A 47 6.08 -7.94 5.09
CA LEU A 47 5.19 -8.92 4.47
C LEU A 47 3.87 -8.89 5.23
N ARG A 48 2.79 -8.51 4.53
CA ARG A 48 1.47 -8.34 5.14
C ARG A 48 0.43 -9.13 4.36
N THR A 49 -0.39 -9.89 5.08
CA THR A 49 -1.59 -10.51 4.53
C THR A 49 -2.79 -10.01 5.31
N ILE A 50 -3.70 -9.31 4.63
CA ILE A 50 -4.93 -8.76 5.19
C ILE A 50 -6.10 -9.64 4.73
N LYS A 51 -6.96 -10.03 5.66
CA LYS A 51 -8.16 -10.81 5.37
C LYS A 51 -9.40 -10.01 5.74
N VAL A 52 -10.25 -9.75 4.76
CA VAL A 52 -11.51 -9.01 4.95
C VAL A 52 -12.66 -9.94 4.62
N LYS A 53 -13.54 -10.18 5.60
CA LYS A 53 -14.78 -10.92 5.37
C LYS A 53 -15.81 -9.97 4.75
N ILE A 54 -16.31 -10.33 3.58
CA ILE A 54 -17.33 -9.58 2.86
C ILE A 54 -18.70 -10.02 3.38
N PRO A 55 -19.56 -9.10 3.87
CA PRO A 55 -20.91 -9.45 4.30
C PRO A 55 -21.73 -10.10 3.18
N GLU A 56 -22.66 -10.97 3.54
CA GLU A 56 -23.55 -11.60 2.55
C GLU A 56 -24.37 -10.55 1.78
N GLY A 57 -24.48 -10.76 0.46
CA GLY A 57 -25.19 -9.84 -0.42
C GLY A 57 -24.43 -8.57 -0.75
N TYR A 58 -23.14 -8.44 -0.45
CA TYR A 58 -22.30 -7.31 -0.87
C TYR A 58 -21.21 -7.74 -1.86
N THR A 59 -20.83 -6.82 -2.75
CA THR A 59 -19.67 -6.94 -3.64
C THR A 59 -18.77 -5.71 -3.54
N ILE A 60 -17.45 -5.92 -3.64
CA ILE A 60 -16.47 -4.82 -3.74
C ILE A 60 -16.47 -4.31 -5.18
N LYS A 61 -16.62 -2.99 -5.36
CA LYS A 61 -16.71 -2.36 -6.69
C LYS A 61 -15.37 -1.95 -7.30
N ASN A 62 -14.37 -1.71 -6.46
CA ASN A 62 -13.04 -1.25 -6.87
C ASN A 62 -11.89 -2.11 -6.30
N PRO A 63 -11.94 -3.46 -6.43
CA PRO A 63 -10.87 -4.29 -5.89
C PRO A 63 -9.51 -4.07 -6.57
N GLU A 64 -9.50 -3.57 -7.80
CA GLU A 64 -8.30 -3.22 -8.58
C GLU A 64 -7.44 -2.13 -7.92
N ASP A 65 -8.02 -1.24 -7.11
CA ASP A 65 -7.30 -0.19 -6.39
C ASP A 65 -6.26 -0.76 -5.40
N ILE A 66 -6.42 -2.03 -5.03
CA ILE A 66 -5.50 -2.77 -4.17
C ILE A 66 -4.23 -3.15 -4.92
N ALA A 67 -4.29 -3.38 -6.23
CA ALA A 67 -3.16 -3.88 -6.99
C ALA A 67 -2.16 -2.75 -7.28
N LYS A 68 -0.95 -2.86 -6.72
CA LYS A 68 0.18 -1.96 -7.01
C LYS A 68 1.42 -2.78 -7.32
N ASN A 69 2.23 -2.30 -8.25
CA ASN A 69 3.46 -2.96 -8.62
C ASN A 69 4.54 -1.92 -8.91
N ILE A 70 5.17 -1.41 -7.85
CA ILE A 70 6.25 -0.44 -7.95
C ILE A 70 7.52 -1.12 -7.47
N GLN A 71 8.49 -1.25 -8.37
CA GLN A 71 9.76 -1.90 -8.10
C GLN A 71 10.89 -1.07 -8.68
N PHE A 72 12.00 -1.00 -7.96
CA PHE A 72 13.25 -0.50 -8.49
C PHE A 72 14.24 -1.66 -8.61
N LYS A 73 14.75 -1.85 -9.83
CA LYS A 73 15.64 -2.94 -10.19
C LYS A 73 16.99 -2.41 -10.64
N ARG A 74 18.06 -3.09 -10.24
CA ARG A 74 19.41 -2.98 -10.80
C ARG A 74 19.82 -4.33 -11.40
N SER A 75 21.05 -4.42 -11.89
CA SER A 75 21.60 -5.63 -12.53
C SER A 75 21.58 -6.89 -11.65
N ASP A 76 21.57 -6.71 -10.33
CA ASP A 76 21.55 -7.74 -9.29
C ASP A 76 20.15 -8.10 -8.77
N GLY A 77 19.10 -7.41 -9.23
CA GLY A 77 17.70 -7.70 -8.92
C GLY A 77 16.92 -6.50 -8.38
N VAL A 78 15.81 -6.79 -7.68
CA VAL A 78 14.95 -5.77 -7.07
C VAL A 78 15.56 -5.32 -5.74
N ILE A 79 15.83 -4.02 -5.60
CA ILE A 79 16.43 -3.42 -4.41
C ILE A 79 15.43 -2.69 -3.52
N TYR A 80 14.41 -2.08 -4.12
CA TYR A 80 13.27 -1.47 -3.41
C TYR A 80 11.97 -1.93 -4.07
N GLN A 81 10.95 -2.22 -3.28
CA GLN A 81 9.62 -2.50 -3.83
C GLN A 81 8.47 -2.18 -2.89
N PHE A 82 7.33 -1.94 -3.52
CA PHE A 82 6.00 -2.02 -2.95
C PHE A 82 5.11 -2.73 -3.97
N VAL A 83 4.79 -3.98 -3.67
CA VAL A 83 3.90 -4.81 -4.49
C VAL A 83 2.72 -5.25 -3.65
N SER A 84 1.51 -4.94 -4.11
CA SER A 84 0.27 -5.38 -3.48
C SER A 84 -0.60 -6.09 -4.49
N SER A 85 -1.27 -7.15 -4.05
CA SER A 85 -2.15 -7.98 -4.86
C SER A 85 -3.36 -8.42 -4.04
N TYR A 86 -4.41 -8.85 -4.73
CA TYR A 86 -5.62 -9.33 -4.07
C TYR A 86 -6.18 -10.57 -4.75
N ARG A 87 -6.94 -11.34 -3.99
CA ARG A 87 -7.82 -12.41 -4.48
C ARG A 87 -9.08 -12.46 -3.63
N ILE A 88 -10.20 -12.85 -4.24
CA ILE A 88 -11.48 -13.00 -3.54
C ILE A 88 -11.88 -14.46 -3.64
N GLU A 89 -11.99 -15.12 -2.49
CA GLU A 89 -12.33 -16.54 -2.38
C GLU A 89 -13.33 -16.70 -1.24
N ASN A 90 -14.45 -17.40 -1.47
CA ASN A 90 -15.44 -17.73 -0.43
C ASN A 90 -15.88 -16.51 0.41
N ASN A 91 -16.33 -15.43 -0.25
CA ASN A 91 -16.71 -14.15 0.38
C ASN A 91 -15.61 -13.53 1.27
N THR A 92 -14.35 -13.87 1.03
CA THR A 92 -13.20 -13.30 1.73
C THR A 92 -12.28 -12.64 0.72
N LEU A 93 -12.04 -11.35 0.90
CA LEU A 93 -10.97 -10.64 0.22
C LEU A 93 -9.66 -10.92 0.97
N LEU A 94 -8.68 -11.44 0.25
CA LEU A 94 -7.30 -11.62 0.70
C LEU A 94 -6.44 -10.58 -0.02
N VAL A 95 -5.65 -9.83 0.73
CA VAL A 95 -4.73 -8.82 0.21
C VAL A 95 -3.33 -9.16 0.69
N ASP A 96 -2.41 -9.33 -0.23
CA ASP A 96 -1.00 -9.60 0.05
C ASP A 96 -0.16 -8.39 -0.37
N ILE A 97 0.66 -7.89 0.55
CA ILE A 97 1.56 -6.74 0.35
C ILE A 97 2.98 -7.18 0.70
N ASN A 98 3.89 -6.95 -0.25
CA ASN A 98 5.31 -7.16 -0.10
C ASN A 98 6.05 -5.84 -0.35
N GLU A 99 6.61 -5.29 0.71
CA GLU A 99 7.36 -4.04 0.70
C GLU A 99 8.74 -4.28 1.29
N PHE A 100 9.80 -3.85 0.62
CA PHE A 100 11.14 -3.88 1.19
C PHE A 100 12.06 -2.79 0.65
N TYR A 101 13.08 -2.50 1.45
CA TYR A 101 14.20 -1.64 1.12
C TYR A 101 15.50 -2.33 1.55
N LYS A 102 16.27 -2.83 0.57
CA LYS A 102 17.48 -3.64 0.81
C LYS A 102 18.76 -2.84 1.02
N GLU A 103 18.70 -1.53 0.83
CA GLU A 103 19.84 -0.64 1.01
C GLU A 103 19.47 0.43 2.02
N ILE A 104 20.37 0.67 2.95
CA ILE A 104 20.25 1.74 3.94
C ILE A 104 20.60 3.11 3.38
N THR A 105 21.38 3.18 2.29
CA THR A 105 21.72 4.43 1.62
C THR A 105 21.07 4.50 0.25
N CYS A 106 20.52 5.66 -0.10
CA CYS A 106 20.01 5.93 -1.45
C CYS A 106 20.65 7.23 -2.00
N PRO A 107 21.50 7.13 -3.03
CA PRO A 107 22.16 8.29 -3.61
C PRO A 107 21.16 9.22 -4.30
N VAL A 108 21.50 10.51 -4.39
CA VAL A 108 20.61 11.56 -4.93
C VAL A 108 20.08 11.23 -6.33
N ASN A 109 20.92 10.65 -7.20
CA ASN A 109 20.55 10.27 -8.56
C ASN A 109 19.54 9.11 -8.65
N GLN A 110 19.25 8.44 -7.54
CA GLN A 110 18.27 7.34 -7.45
C GLN A 110 17.10 7.67 -6.52
N PHE A 111 17.10 8.86 -5.95
CA PHE A 111 16.09 9.30 -4.99
C PHE A 111 14.68 9.24 -5.59
N ASP A 112 14.52 9.50 -6.89
CA ASP A 112 13.22 9.45 -7.54
C ASP A 112 12.60 8.04 -7.55
N GLN A 113 13.42 7.01 -7.72
CA GLN A 113 12.96 5.62 -7.69
C GLN A 113 12.62 5.18 -6.27
N TYR A 114 13.46 5.54 -5.30
CA TYR A 114 13.18 5.31 -3.88
C TYR A 114 11.88 6.02 -3.45
N ARG A 115 11.74 7.30 -3.80
CA ARG A 115 10.54 8.11 -3.54
C ARG A 115 9.28 7.48 -4.12
N LYS A 116 9.34 6.93 -5.34
CA LYS A 116 8.19 6.23 -5.94
C LYS A 116 7.74 5.03 -5.12
N VAL A 117 8.68 4.25 -4.57
CA VAL A 117 8.36 3.10 -3.71
C VAL A 117 7.75 3.55 -2.39
N VAL A 118 8.34 4.55 -1.73
CA VAL A 118 7.80 5.12 -0.48
C VAL A 118 6.40 5.69 -0.69
N ASN A 119 6.21 6.47 -1.77
CA ASN A 119 4.91 7.03 -2.09
C ASN A 119 3.89 5.97 -2.51
N ALA A 120 4.30 4.82 -3.06
CA ALA A 120 3.38 3.73 -3.35
C ALA A 120 2.74 3.15 -2.07
N ALA A 121 3.50 3.09 -0.97
CA ALA A 121 2.97 2.74 0.35
C ALA A 121 1.98 3.81 0.84
N ALA A 122 2.32 5.10 0.68
CA ALA A 122 1.43 6.20 1.05
C ALA A 122 0.15 6.24 0.20
N ASP A 123 0.22 5.94 -1.08
CA ASP A 123 -0.93 5.83 -1.96
C ASP A 123 -1.79 4.63 -1.60
N PHE A 124 -1.17 3.52 -1.17
CA PHE A 124 -1.91 2.39 -0.64
C PHE A 124 -2.65 2.75 0.64
N ASN A 125 -2.05 3.58 1.51
CA ASN A 125 -2.69 4.05 2.74
C ASN A 125 -4.01 4.80 2.48
N LYS A 126 -4.17 5.36 1.28
CA LYS A 126 -5.37 6.10 0.84
C LYS A 126 -6.45 5.20 0.19
N VAL A 127 -6.19 3.89 0.02
CA VAL A 127 -7.14 2.96 -0.60
C VAL A 127 -8.37 2.79 0.28
N THR A 128 -9.53 3.16 -0.27
CA THR A 128 -10.85 2.93 0.31
C THR A 128 -11.64 2.01 -0.62
N LEU A 129 -12.09 0.87 -0.11
CA LEU A 129 -12.93 -0.06 -0.85
C LEU A 129 -14.39 0.30 -0.69
N VAL A 130 -15.13 0.25 -1.80
CA VAL A 130 -16.57 0.45 -1.84
C VAL A 130 -17.24 -0.91 -1.91
N LEU A 131 -17.93 -1.30 -0.84
CA LEU A 131 -18.82 -2.45 -0.83
C LEU A 131 -20.23 -1.97 -1.09
N GLU A 132 -20.91 -2.56 -2.06
CA GLU A 132 -22.29 -2.23 -2.40
C GLU A 132 -23.14 -3.49 -2.39
N LYS A 133 -24.37 -3.34 -1.90
CA LYS A 133 -25.34 -4.42 -1.86
C LYS A 133 -25.71 -4.83 -3.29
N ASN A 134 -25.69 -6.13 -3.55
CA ASN A 134 -26.13 -6.75 -4.80
C ASN A 134 -27.63 -6.58 -5.02
#